data_AF-B7FXW6-F1
#
_entry.id   AF-B7FXW6-F1
#
_cell.length_a   1.000
_cell.length_b   1.000
_cell.length_c   1.000
_cell.angle_alpha   90.00
_cell.angle_beta   90.00
_cell.angle_gamma   90.00
#
_symmetry.space_group_name_H-M   'P 1'
#
loop_
_entity.id
_entity.type
_entity.pdbx_description
1 polymer ?
#
loop_
_entity_poly.entity_id
_entity_poly.type
_entity_poly.pdbx_seq_one_letter_code
_entity_poly.pdbx_strand_id
1 'polypeptide(L)'
;MASSTGVLFSGESERKRTLLGKLGGKDILNEAVDVFYERLLQDDDMNQFFRGTDMQILKWHQLNLMSVAFTKVPDNFDLASMILRQHRRFFEMGMTEFHFDIFVGHFKAAFQTLNVEAELVDEASTVIRSLRPAFVQGAMQEKERRNAKTKRRILSLVALVGVAVLLLHRSNRRRL
;
A
#
# COMPACT_ATOMS: atom_id res chain seq x y z
N MET A 1 9.32 52.43 -11.03
CA MET A 1 8.10 51.59 -11.13
C MET A 1 8.54 50.19 -11.53
N ALA A 2 8.68 49.28 -10.56
CA ALA A 2 9.08 47.91 -10.81
C ALA A 2 7.85 47.11 -11.28
N SER A 3 8.02 46.39 -12.39
CA SER A 3 6.98 45.64 -13.09
C SER A 3 6.46 44.48 -12.23
N SER A 4 5.21 44.57 -11.77
CA SER A 4 4.49 43.52 -11.01
C SER A 4 4.16 42.26 -11.84
N THR A 5 4.68 42.15 -13.06
CA THR A 5 4.34 41.08 -14.02
C THR A 5 5.19 39.82 -13.87
N GLY A 6 6.32 39.88 -13.15
CA GLY A 6 7.24 38.73 -12.99
C GLY A 6 6.77 37.63 -12.02
N VAL A 7 5.94 37.98 -11.04
CA VAL A 7 5.50 37.03 -9.99
C VAL A 7 4.45 36.04 -10.52
N LEU A 8 3.60 36.45 -11.47
CA LEU A 8 2.54 35.59 -12.03
C LEU A 8 3.10 34.50 -12.96
N PHE A 9 4.15 34.80 -13.74
CA PHE A 9 4.78 33.84 -14.66
C PHE A 9 5.68 32.81 -13.98
N SER A 10 6.22 33.15 -12.81
CA SER A 10 7.16 32.29 -12.08
C SER A 10 6.47 31.00 -11.58
N GLY A 11 5.23 31.13 -11.09
CA GLY A 11 4.46 30.01 -10.55
C GLY A 11 4.03 28.99 -11.62
N GLU A 12 3.73 29.43 -12.85
CA GLU A 12 3.37 28.50 -13.94
C GLU A 12 4.59 27.73 -14.48
N SER A 13 5.74 28.40 -14.58
CA SER A 13 7.03 27.80 -14.92
C SER A 13 7.51 26.80 -13.85
N GLU A 14 7.30 27.09 -12.56
CA GLU A 14 7.58 26.15 -11.48
C GLU A 14 6.63 24.96 -11.49
N ARG A 15 5.33 25.16 -11.73
CA ARG A 15 4.36 24.05 -11.87
C ARG A 15 4.81 23.07 -12.94
N LYS A 16 5.16 23.54 -14.15
CA LYS A 16 5.62 22.68 -15.27
C LYS A 16 6.96 21.96 -15.02
N ARG A 17 7.75 22.37 -14.02
CA ARG A 17 9.00 21.70 -13.64
C ARG A 17 8.78 20.46 -12.79
N THR A 18 7.70 20.41 -12.01
CA THR A 18 7.36 19.25 -11.19
C THR A 18 6.66 18.17 -12.01
N LEU A 19 6.84 16.90 -11.63
CA LEU A 19 6.10 15.80 -12.26
C LEU A 19 4.59 16.00 -12.14
N LEU A 20 4.11 16.48 -10.99
CA LEU A 20 2.69 16.82 -10.80
C LEU A 20 2.19 17.81 -11.85
N GLY A 21 2.93 18.88 -12.14
CA GLY A 21 2.49 19.84 -13.16
C GLY A 21 2.62 19.31 -14.58
N LYS A 22 3.62 18.45 -14.88
CA LYS A 22 3.70 17.76 -16.18
C LYS A 22 2.51 16.82 -16.40
N LEU A 23 2.02 16.17 -15.34
CA LEU A 23 0.83 15.31 -15.37
C LEU A 23 -0.49 16.09 -15.54
N GLY A 24 -0.46 17.43 -15.64
CA GLY A 24 -1.67 18.27 -15.72
C GLY A 24 -2.17 18.80 -14.38
N GLY A 25 -1.37 18.66 -13.31
CA GLY A 25 -1.66 19.25 -12.01
C GLY A 25 -2.60 18.41 -11.13
N LYS A 26 -3.13 19.06 -10.09
CA LYS A 26 -4.00 18.40 -9.10
C LYS A 26 -5.34 17.98 -9.68
N ASP A 27 -5.84 18.68 -10.70
CA ASP A 27 -7.14 18.39 -11.29
C ASP A 27 -7.12 17.06 -12.04
N ILE A 28 -6.13 16.87 -12.92
CA ILE A 28 -5.91 15.59 -13.61
C ILE A 28 -5.57 14.48 -12.62
N LEU A 29 -4.76 14.76 -11.59
CA LEU A 29 -4.47 13.76 -10.55
C LEU A 29 -5.73 13.35 -9.78
N ASN A 30 -6.63 14.28 -9.45
CA ASN A 30 -7.88 13.98 -8.76
C ASN A 30 -8.79 13.10 -9.63
N GLU A 31 -8.98 13.46 -10.90
CA GLU A 31 -9.76 12.67 -11.85
C GLU A 31 -9.15 11.28 -12.07
N ALA A 32 -7.82 11.19 -12.16
CA ALA A 32 -7.13 9.91 -12.28
C ALA A 32 -7.31 9.04 -11.03
N VAL A 33 -7.30 9.64 -9.83
CA VAL A 33 -7.59 8.93 -8.57
C VAL A 33 -9.03 8.41 -8.56
N ASP A 34 -9.99 9.15 -9.10
CA ASP A 34 -11.37 8.68 -9.21
C ASP A 34 -11.49 7.44 -10.11
N VAL A 35 -10.98 7.52 -11.34
CA VAL A 35 -10.96 6.40 -12.30
C VAL A 35 -10.17 5.21 -11.75
N PHE A 36 -9.06 5.48 -11.06
CA PHE A 36 -8.22 4.47 -10.45
C PHE A 36 -8.97 3.62 -9.41
N TYR A 37 -9.73 4.26 -8.52
CA TYR A 37 -10.49 3.52 -7.51
C TYR A 37 -11.72 2.82 -8.08
N GLU A 38 -12.35 3.35 -9.12
CA GLU A 38 -13.39 2.62 -9.85
C GLU A 38 -12.86 1.28 -10.37
N ARG A 39 -11.66 1.29 -10.95
CA ARG A 39 -10.98 0.07 -11.43
C ARG A 39 -10.63 -0.88 -10.30
N LEU A 40 -10.05 -0.39 -9.20
CA LEU A 40 -9.70 -1.23 -8.04
C LEU A 40 -10.91 -1.90 -7.39
N LEU A 41 -12.05 -1.21 -7.34
CA LEU A 41 -13.27 -1.75 -6.74
C LEU A 41 -13.95 -2.81 -7.62
N GLN A 42 -13.64 -2.82 -8.93
CA GLN A 42 -14.14 -3.80 -9.89
C GLN A 42 -13.17 -4.99 -10.09
N ASP A 43 -11.96 -4.92 -9.56
CA ASP A 43 -10.96 -5.98 -9.65
C ASP A 43 -11.15 -7.00 -8.52
N ASP A 44 -11.33 -8.28 -8.88
CA ASP A 44 -11.62 -9.36 -7.93
C ASP A 44 -10.47 -9.66 -6.96
N ASP A 45 -9.23 -9.42 -7.35
CA ASP A 45 -8.06 -9.59 -6.49
C ASP A 45 -7.94 -8.43 -5.47
N MET A 46 -8.48 -7.25 -5.81
CA MET A 46 -8.30 -6.02 -5.03
C MET A 46 -9.51 -5.62 -4.17
N ASN A 47 -10.73 -5.85 -4.64
CA ASN A 47 -11.95 -5.28 -4.03
C ASN A 47 -12.11 -5.63 -2.54
N GLN A 48 -11.60 -6.79 -2.13
CA GLN A 48 -11.69 -7.31 -0.77
C GLN A 48 -11.01 -6.40 0.26
N PHE A 49 -9.94 -5.68 -0.11
CA PHE A 49 -9.20 -4.82 0.81
C PHE A 49 -9.92 -3.50 1.13
N PHE A 50 -10.93 -3.14 0.32
CA PHE A 50 -11.67 -1.89 0.45
C PHE A 50 -13.03 -2.05 1.13
N ARG A 51 -13.38 -3.26 1.59
CA ARG A 51 -14.66 -3.51 2.27
C ARG A 51 -14.78 -2.70 3.56
N GLY A 52 -15.84 -1.89 3.63
CA GLY A 52 -16.12 -1.03 4.79
C GLY A 52 -15.23 0.20 4.88
N THR A 53 -14.50 0.54 3.83
CA THR A 53 -13.68 1.76 3.77
C THR A 53 -14.53 2.93 3.26
N ASP A 54 -14.37 4.09 3.91
CA ASP A 54 -14.87 5.35 3.37
C ASP A 54 -14.00 5.77 2.18
N MET A 55 -14.56 5.63 0.98
CA MET A 55 -13.83 5.89 -0.26
C MET A 55 -13.52 7.37 -0.47
N GLN A 56 -14.34 8.30 0.05
CA GLN A 56 -14.07 9.73 -0.09
C GLN A 56 -12.85 10.11 0.74
N ILE A 57 -12.80 9.64 2.00
CA ILE A 57 -11.66 9.87 2.89
C ILE A 57 -10.39 9.22 2.31
N LEU A 58 -10.49 7.98 1.82
CA LEU A 58 -9.35 7.28 1.24
C LEU A 58 -8.81 7.98 -0.01
N LYS A 59 -9.69 8.37 -0.95
CA LYS A 59 -9.32 9.14 -2.16
C LYS A 59 -8.61 10.44 -1.80
N TRP A 60 -9.14 11.18 -0.82
CA TRP A 60 -8.54 12.42 -0.33
C TRP A 60 -7.12 12.22 0.22
N HIS A 61 -6.91 11.18 1.04
CA HIS A 61 -5.58 10.85 1.54
C HIS A 61 -4.60 10.43 0.42
N GLN A 62 -5.06 9.62 -0.53
CA GLN A 62 -4.26 9.17 -1.67
C GLN A 62 -3.84 10.37 -2.54
N LEU A 63 -4.79 11.26 -2.87
CA LEU A 63 -4.52 12.48 -3.64
C LEU A 63 -3.45 13.35 -2.99
N ASN A 64 -3.54 13.56 -1.68
CA ASN A 64 -2.58 14.36 -0.93
C ASN A 64 -1.19 13.71 -0.92
N LEU A 65 -1.11 12.41 -0.66
CA LEU A 65 0.15 11.68 -0.64
C LEU A 65 0.84 11.73 -2.01
N MET A 66 0.07 11.53 -3.09
CA MET A 66 0.59 11.55 -4.45
C MET A 66 1.00 12.95 -4.90
N SER A 67 0.26 13.98 -4.49
CA SER A 67 0.65 15.38 -4.74
C SER A 67 2.02 15.69 -4.14
N VAL A 68 2.31 15.18 -2.94
CA VAL A 68 3.63 15.30 -2.31
C VAL A 68 4.66 14.45 -3.06
N ALA A 69 4.34 13.20 -3.37
CA ALA A 69 5.25 12.27 -4.05
C ALA A 69 5.71 12.76 -5.44
N PHE A 70 4.82 13.42 -6.20
CA PHE A 70 5.11 13.94 -7.54
C PHE A 70 5.65 15.37 -7.55
N THR A 71 5.94 15.94 -6.38
CA THR A 71 6.60 17.25 -6.25
C THR A 71 7.92 17.10 -5.52
N LYS A 72 7.87 16.83 -4.21
CA LYS A 72 9.04 16.57 -3.36
C LYS A 72 8.60 15.82 -2.11
N VAL A 73 9.17 14.65 -1.88
CA VAL A 73 9.05 13.95 -0.59
C VAL A 73 10.06 14.57 0.39
N PRO A 74 9.67 14.94 1.62
CA PRO A 74 10.61 15.41 2.62
C PRO A 74 11.65 14.32 2.96
N ASP A 75 12.92 14.69 3.09
CA ASP A 75 14.03 13.73 3.32
C ASP A 75 13.86 12.91 4.61
N ASN A 76 13.16 13.46 5.60
CA ASN A 76 12.88 12.83 6.88
C ASN A 76 11.57 12.02 6.92
N PHE A 77 10.87 11.90 5.79
CA PHE A 77 9.61 11.18 5.73
C PHE A 77 9.83 9.69 5.46
N ASP A 78 9.77 8.88 6.52
CA ASP A 78 9.88 7.43 6.42
C ASP A 78 8.57 6.81 5.89
N LEU A 79 8.44 6.90 4.57
CA LEU A 79 7.29 6.40 3.83
C LEU A 79 7.20 4.86 3.88
N ALA A 80 8.32 4.15 3.87
CA ALA A 80 8.34 2.69 3.94
C ALA A 80 7.74 2.17 5.26
N SER A 81 8.17 2.73 6.39
CA SER A 81 7.60 2.37 7.69
C SER A 81 6.14 2.77 7.81
N MET A 82 5.73 3.90 7.21
CA MET A 82 4.31 4.27 7.14
C MET A 82 3.49 3.22 6.38
N ILE A 83 3.95 2.80 5.20
CA ILE A 83 3.27 1.78 4.38
C ILE A 83 3.12 0.48 5.16
N LEU A 84 4.19 -0.01 5.80
CA LEU A 84 4.14 -1.24 6.61
C LEU A 84 3.10 -1.16 7.73
N ARG A 85 3.06 -0.03 8.45
CA ARG A 85 2.09 0.16 9.55
C ARG A 85 0.66 0.22 9.04
N GLN A 86 0.40 1.03 8.01
CA GLN A 86 -0.96 1.25 7.51
C GLN A 86 -1.53 0.02 6.79
N HIS A 87 -0.68 -0.80 6.17
CA HIS A 87 -1.11 -2.01 5.45
C HIS A 87 -1.04 -3.29 6.29
N ARG A 88 -0.67 -3.20 7.58
CA ARG A 88 -0.52 -4.37 8.47
C ARG A 88 -1.72 -5.31 8.40
N ARG A 89 -2.94 -4.79 8.54
CA ARG A 89 -4.16 -5.59 8.49
C ARG A 89 -4.34 -6.27 7.13
N PHE A 90 -3.93 -5.63 6.04
CA PHE A 90 -4.06 -6.18 4.70
C PHE A 90 -3.04 -7.30 4.46
N PHE A 91 -1.81 -7.20 4.98
CA PHE A 91 -0.89 -8.34 4.97
C PHE A 91 -1.50 -9.52 5.73
N GLU A 92 -2.12 -9.28 6.89
CA GLU A 92 -2.86 -10.32 7.63
C GLU A 92 -4.02 -10.92 6.84
N MET A 93 -4.60 -10.19 5.88
CA MET A 93 -5.62 -10.67 4.93
C MET A 93 -5.03 -11.38 3.71
N GLY A 94 -3.71 -11.39 3.52
CA GLY A 94 -3.04 -12.04 2.39
C GLY A 94 -2.54 -11.10 1.30
N MET A 95 -2.50 -9.78 1.55
CA MET A 95 -1.88 -8.82 0.64
C MET A 95 -0.38 -9.14 0.45
N THR A 96 0.10 -8.93 -0.78
CA THR A 96 1.47 -9.20 -1.23
C THR A 96 1.88 -8.20 -2.30
N GLU A 97 3.12 -8.30 -2.77
CA GLU A 97 3.62 -7.54 -3.91
C GLU A 97 2.84 -7.79 -5.22
N PHE A 98 2.18 -8.95 -5.35
CA PHE A 98 1.27 -9.23 -6.47
C PHE A 98 0.13 -8.20 -6.54
N HIS A 99 -0.52 -7.96 -5.40
CA HIS A 99 -1.60 -6.97 -5.29
C HIS A 99 -1.08 -5.55 -5.50
N PHE A 100 0.15 -5.27 -5.09
CA PHE A 100 0.81 -4.00 -5.39
C PHE A 100 1.06 -3.82 -6.90
N ASP A 101 1.47 -4.88 -7.60
CA ASP A 101 1.69 -4.82 -9.05
C ASP A 101 0.36 -4.59 -9.80
N ILE A 102 -0.76 -5.18 -9.33
CA ILE A 102 -2.12 -4.87 -9.83
C ILE A 102 -2.48 -3.40 -9.56
N PHE A 103 -2.25 -2.91 -8.34
CA PHE A 103 -2.46 -1.50 -7.98
C PHE A 103 -1.73 -0.56 -8.95
N VAL A 104 -0.45 -0.82 -9.26
CA VAL A 104 0.31 0.00 -10.20
C VAL A 104 -0.24 -0.13 -11.63
N GLY A 105 -0.71 -1.31 -12.03
CA GLY A 105 -1.38 -1.51 -13.31
C GLY A 105 -2.62 -0.62 -13.48
N HIS A 106 -3.52 -0.65 -12.51
CA HIS A 106 -4.73 0.20 -12.51
C HIS A 106 -4.41 1.68 -12.45
N PHE A 107 -3.37 2.06 -11.69
CA PHE A 107 -2.89 3.44 -11.66
C PHE A 107 -2.48 3.92 -13.06
N LYS A 108 -1.68 3.14 -13.79
CA LYS A 108 -1.27 3.49 -15.17
C LYS A 108 -2.48 3.58 -16.10
N ALA A 109 -3.39 2.61 -16.03
CA ALA A 109 -4.59 2.59 -16.87
C ALA A 109 -5.52 3.79 -16.62
N ALA A 110 -5.60 4.28 -15.37
CA ALA A 110 -6.38 5.47 -15.05
C ALA A 110 -5.83 6.71 -15.77
N PHE A 111 -4.53 6.97 -15.70
CA PHE A 111 -3.90 8.10 -16.40
C PHE A 111 -3.99 7.99 -17.92
N GLN A 112 -3.85 6.77 -18.47
CA GLN A 112 -4.00 6.52 -19.90
C GLN A 112 -5.42 6.81 -20.40
N THR A 113 -6.44 6.55 -19.57
CA THR A 113 -7.85 6.89 -19.89
C THR A 113 -8.03 8.40 -20.05
N LEU A 114 -7.23 9.19 -19.35
CA LEU A 114 -7.22 10.66 -19.42
C LEU A 114 -6.26 11.21 -20.48
N ASN A 115 -5.75 10.36 -21.37
CA ASN A 115 -4.83 10.72 -22.45
C ASN A 115 -3.52 11.39 -21.97
N VAL A 116 -3.08 11.07 -20.75
CA VAL A 116 -1.76 11.51 -20.27
C VAL A 116 -0.66 10.72 -20.99
N GLU A 117 0.39 11.42 -21.40
CA GLU A 117 1.50 10.86 -22.17
C GLU A 117 2.16 9.67 -21.46
N ALA A 118 2.41 8.58 -22.22
CA ALA A 118 2.88 7.31 -21.66
C ALA A 118 4.21 7.46 -20.89
N GLU A 119 5.13 8.31 -21.37
CA GLU A 119 6.41 8.56 -20.69
C GLU A 119 6.21 9.19 -19.31
N LEU A 120 5.26 10.12 -19.17
CA LEU A 120 4.93 10.75 -17.89
C LEU A 120 4.25 9.76 -16.94
N VAL A 121 3.38 8.89 -17.48
CA VAL A 121 2.76 7.82 -16.70
C VAL A 121 3.80 6.83 -16.20
N ASP A 122 4.81 6.50 -17.01
CA ASP A 122 5.91 5.63 -16.63
C ASP A 122 6.81 6.26 -15.56
N GLU A 123 7.13 7.56 -15.68
CA GLU A 123 7.85 8.33 -14.64
C GLU A 123 7.07 8.31 -13.31
N ALA A 124 5.78 8.62 -13.34
CA ALA A 124 4.91 8.59 -12.15
C ALA A 124 4.80 7.18 -11.54
N SER A 125 4.67 6.16 -12.38
CA SER A 125 4.61 4.77 -11.93
C SER A 125 5.94 4.34 -11.29
N THR A 126 7.08 4.86 -11.75
CA THR A 126 8.40 4.58 -11.17
C THR A 126 8.50 5.12 -9.74
N VAL A 127 7.99 6.34 -9.49
CA VAL A 127 7.90 6.91 -8.14
C VAL A 127 7.09 6.00 -7.22
N ILE A 128 5.91 5.53 -7.66
CA ILE A 128 5.08 4.62 -6.86
C ILE A 128 5.78 3.27 -6.66
N ARG A 129 6.39 2.70 -7.70
CA ARG A 129 7.09 1.41 -7.66
C ARG A 129 8.24 1.35 -6.67
N SER A 130 8.81 2.50 -6.29
CA SER A 130 9.80 2.58 -5.20
C SER A 130 9.28 2.00 -3.86
N LEU A 131 7.95 1.91 -3.68
CA LEU A 131 7.31 1.34 -2.50
C LEU A 131 7.16 -0.18 -2.53
N ARG A 132 7.35 -0.81 -3.70
CA ARG A 132 7.20 -2.27 -3.85
C ARG A 132 7.98 -3.08 -2.81
N PRO A 133 9.23 -2.73 -2.43
CA PRO A 133 9.96 -3.46 -1.40
C PRO A 133 9.25 -3.52 -0.03
N ALA A 134 8.49 -2.49 0.34
CA ALA A 134 7.73 -2.48 1.60
C ALA A 134 6.59 -3.52 1.58
N PHE A 135 5.96 -3.76 0.42
CA PHE A 135 4.93 -4.79 0.27
C PHE A 135 5.52 -6.20 0.30
N VAL A 136 6.68 -6.41 -0.32
CA VAL A 136 7.45 -7.66 -0.19
C VAL A 136 7.79 -7.93 1.27
N GLN A 137 8.33 -6.92 1.96
CA GLN A 137 8.69 -7.03 3.37
C GLN A 137 7.48 -7.34 4.26
N GLY A 138 6.36 -6.63 4.08
CA GLY A 138 5.15 -6.84 4.87
C GLY A 138 4.57 -8.25 4.70
N ALA A 139 4.55 -8.75 3.46
CA ALA A 139 4.12 -10.12 3.16
C ALA A 139 5.03 -11.18 3.81
N MET A 140 6.34 -10.98 3.73
CA MET A 140 7.32 -11.86 4.39
C MET A 140 7.15 -11.90 5.90
N GLN A 141 7.03 -10.72 6.53
CA GLN A 141 6.83 -10.61 7.99
C GLN A 141 5.56 -11.33 8.44
N GLU A 142 4.46 -11.20 7.69
CA GLU A 142 3.23 -11.91 8.01
C GLU A 142 3.37 -13.43 7.85
N LYS A 143 4.04 -13.89 6.79
CA LYS A 143 4.33 -15.32 6.58
C LYS A 143 5.12 -15.90 7.75
N GLU A 144 6.16 -15.20 8.20
CA GLU A 144 6.97 -15.59 9.35
C GLU A 144 6.13 -15.62 10.65
N ARG A 145 5.29 -14.60 10.86
CA ARG A 145 4.39 -14.53 12.03
C ARG A 145 3.42 -15.71 12.08
N ARG A 146 2.80 -16.06 10.93
CA ARG A 146 1.89 -17.23 10.82
C ARG A 146 2.62 -18.53 11.09
N ASN A 147 3.83 -18.69 10.57
CA ASN A 147 4.67 -19.87 10.82
C ASN A 147 5.02 -20.01 12.30
N ALA A 148 5.41 -18.92 12.96
CA ALA A 148 5.72 -18.91 14.38
C ALA A 148 4.48 -19.25 15.24
N LYS A 149 3.30 -18.69 14.92
CA LYS A 149 2.03 -19.01 15.61
C LYS A 149 1.67 -20.48 15.46
N THR A 150 1.86 -21.05 14.27
CA THR A 150 1.59 -22.47 14.00
C THR A 150 2.52 -23.38 14.79
N LYS A 151 3.84 -23.11 14.78
CA LYS A 151 4.81 -23.85 15.58
C LYS A 151 4.48 -23.81 17.07
N ARG A 152 4.12 -22.63 17.62
CA ARG A 152 3.70 -22.49 19.03
C ARG A 152 2.46 -23.33 19.35
N ARG A 153 1.44 -23.34 18.47
CA ARG A 153 0.24 -24.18 18.66
C ARG A 153 0.58 -25.67 18.69
N ILE A 154 1.43 -26.13 17.77
CA ILE A 154 1.88 -27.54 17.73
C ILE A 154 2.64 -27.90 19.01
N LEU A 155 3.58 -27.06 19.44
CA LEU A 155 4.35 -27.29 20.67
C LEU A 155 3.44 -27.35 21.91
N SER A 156 2.45 -26.45 22.03
CA SER A 156 1.48 -26.48 23.11
C SER A 156 0.63 -27.76 23.12
N LEU A 157 0.19 -28.24 21.95
CA LEU A 157 -0.58 -29.49 21.83
C LEU A 157 0.27 -30.70 22.22
N VAL A 158 1.52 -30.78 21.74
CA VAL A 158 2.45 -31.87 22.08
C VAL A 158 2.72 -31.90 23.59
N ALA A 159 2.93 -30.73 24.22
CA ALA A 159 3.12 -30.63 25.67
C ALA A 159 1.88 -31.10 26.45
N LEU A 160 0.67 -30.69 26.03
CA LEU A 160 -0.60 -31.11 26.66
C LEU A 160 -0.80 -32.63 26.58
N VAL A 161 -0.56 -33.23 25.41
CA VAL A 161 -0.66 -34.70 25.23
C VAL A 161 0.37 -35.41 26.12
N GLY A 162 1.62 -34.93 26.17
CA GLY A 162 2.64 -35.49 27.06
C GLY A 162 2.24 -35.46 28.54
N VAL A 163 1.67 -34.35 29.01
CA VAL A 163 1.13 -34.23 30.38
C VAL A 163 -0.02 -35.22 30.61
N ALA A 164 -0.96 -35.33 29.67
CA ALA A 164 -2.08 -36.27 29.80
C ALA A 164 -1.60 -37.73 29.88
N VAL A 165 -0.65 -38.14 29.04
CA VAL A 165 -0.04 -39.49 29.08
C VAL A 165 0.64 -39.75 30.43
N LEU A 166 1.40 -38.77 30.95
CA LEU A 166 2.04 -38.89 32.27
C LEU A 166 1.02 -39.04 33.41
N LEU A 167 -0.09 -38.31 33.37
CA LEU A 167 -1.16 -38.41 34.36
C LEU A 167 -1.87 -39.77 34.31
N LEU A 168 -2.16 -40.28 33.11
CA LEU A 168 -2.75 -41.61 32.92
C LEU A 168 -1.82 -42.72 33.44
N HIS A 169 -0.53 -42.64 33.13
CA HIS A 169 0.46 -43.61 33.62
C HIS A 169 0.61 -43.60 35.14
N ARG A 170 0.62 -42.40 35.77
CA ARG A 170 0.64 -42.27 37.23
C ARG A 170 -0.62 -42.81 37.90
N SER A 171 -1.79 -42.57 37.30
CA SER A 171 -3.07 -43.11 37.78
C SER A 171 -3.07 -44.64 37.76
N ASN A 172 -2.58 -45.25 36.67
CA ASN A 172 -2.55 -46.70 36.52
C ASN A 172 -1.57 -47.39 37.50
N ARG A 173 -0.40 -46.78 37.78
CA ARG A 173 0.56 -47.30 38.77
C ARG A 173 0.07 -47.26 40.22
N ARG A 174 -0.93 -46.42 40.56
CA ARG A 174 -1.48 -46.33 41.92
C ARG A 174 -2.60 -47.34 42.19
N ARG A 175 -3.08 -48.05 41.15
CA ARG A 175 -4.17 -49.04 41.24
C ARG A 175 -3.68 -50.49 41.27
N LEU A 176 -2.36 -50.71 41.14
CA LEU A 176 -1.67 -51.99 41.31
C LEU A 176 -0.97 -52.00 42.67
#